data_AF-A0A498HGW5-F1
#
_entry.id   AF-A0A498HGW5-F1
#
_cell.length_a   1.000
_cell.length_b   1.000
_cell.length_c   1.000
_cell.angle_alpha   90.00
_cell.angle_beta   90.00
_cell.angle_gamma   90.00
#
_symmetry.space_group_name_H-M   'P 1'
#
loop_
_entity.id
_entity.type
_entity.pdbx_description
1 polymer ?
#
loop_
_entity_poly.entity_id
_entity_poly.type
_entity_poly.pdbx_seq_one_letter_code
_entity_poly.pdbx_strand_id
1 'polypeptide(L)'
;MFICTADPEKEPTVGVMNMVLSAMAMGYPPEKLHVYLSDDAGAGVILNGMREAGRFAKWWLPFCKRCGIECTASEAYFSAGEDDGDGDGGFGGNEFVQEKEHMKDGGLGSSS
;
A
#
# COMPACT_ATOMS: atom_id res chain seq x y z
N MET A 1 -1.46 11.43 -11.44
CA MET A 1 -1.94 10.11 -11.90
C MET A 1 -3.45 10.07 -11.75
N PHE A 2 -4.16 9.57 -12.77
CA PHE A 2 -5.60 9.35 -12.72
C PHE A 2 -5.86 7.86 -12.70
N ILE A 3 -6.72 7.41 -11.80
CA ILE A 3 -7.21 6.04 -11.68
C ILE A 3 -8.73 6.13 -11.86
N CYS A 4 -9.30 5.27 -12.67
CA CYS A 4 -10.74 5.19 -12.86
C CYS A 4 -11.19 3.78 -12.53
N THR A 5 -12.34 3.66 -11.87
CA THR A 5 -13.02 2.39 -11.67
C THR A 5 -14.49 2.54 -12.04
N ALA A 6 -15.03 1.54 -12.70
CA ALA A 6 -16.40 1.57 -13.22
C ALA A 6 -17.29 0.46 -12.67
N ASP A 7 -16.72 -0.58 -12.07
CA ASP A 7 -17.48 -1.71 -11.53
C ASP A 7 -16.67 -2.43 -10.44
N PRO A 8 -17.04 -2.31 -9.16
CA PRO A 8 -16.31 -2.95 -8.06
C PRO A 8 -16.36 -4.49 -8.09
N GLU A 9 -17.26 -5.11 -8.86
CA GLU A 9 -17.30 -6.56 -9.03
C GLU A 9 -16.28 -7.03 -10.08
N LYS A 10 -16.09 -6.25 -11.15
CA LYS A 10 -15.07 -6.53 -12.18
C LYS A 10 -13.67 -6.06 -11.77
N GLU A 11 -13.61 -5.00 -10.98
CA GLU A 11 -12.39 -4.37 -10.50
C GLU A 11 -12.41 -4.40 -8.96
N PRO A 12 -11.86 -5.46 -8.34
CA PRO A 12 -11.92 -5.63 -6.90
C PRO A 12 -11.37 -4.40 -6.18
N THR A 13 -12.13 -3.89 -5.20
CA THR A 13 -11.79 -2.66 -4.46
C THR A 13 -10.37 -2.70 -3.89
N VAL A 14 -9.93 -3.84 -3.36
CA VAL A 14 -8.57 -4.02 -2.82
C VAL A 14 -7.51 -3.77 -3.91
N GLY A 15 -7.72 -4.28 -5.12
CA GLY A 15 -6.81 -4.05 -6.25
C GLY A 15 -6.74 -2.57 -6.64
N VAL A 16 -7.89 -1.89 -6.68
CA VAL A 16 -7.94 -0.44 -6.94
C VAL A 16 -7.19 0.34 -5.85
N MET A 17 -7.38 -0.01 -4.57
CA MET A 17 -6.68 0.63 -3.45
C MET A 17 -5.18 0.35 -3.46
N ASN A 18 -4.76 -0.86 -3.83
CA ASN A 18 -3.34 -1.17 -4.02
C ASN A 18 -2.74 -0.28 -5.10
N MET A 19 -3.41 -0.08 -6.23
CA MET A 19 -2.96 0.84 -7.28
C MET A 19 -2.82 2.28 -6.76
N VAL A 20 -3.79 2.77 -5.97
CA VAL A 20 -3.72 4.10 -5.35
C VAL A 20 -2.52 4.20 -4.40
N LEU A 21 -2.30 3.20 -3.54
CA LEU A 21 -1.17 3.16 -2.60
C LEU A 21 0.17 3.10 -3.33
N SER A 22 0.27 2.28 -4.38
CA SER A 22 1.47 2.18 -5.22
C SER A 22 1.77 3.49 -5.92
N ALA A 23 0.75 4.14 -6.47
CA ALA A 23 0.88 5.46 -7.07
C ALA A 23 1.40 6.51 -6.07
N MET A 24 0.89 6.49 -4.84
CA MET A 24 1.34 7.40 -3.77
C MET A 24 2.75 7.10 -3.25
N ALA A 25 3.18 5.84 -3.33
CA ALA A 25 4.52 5.40 -2.90
C ALA A 25 5.60 5.58 -3.97
N MET A 26 5.24 6.05 -5.17
CA MET A 26 6.24 6.38 -6.20
C MET A 26 7.21 7.44 -5.67
N GLY A 27 8.50 7.32 -5.99
CA GLY A 27 9.58 8.20 -5.52
C GLY A 27 9.54 9.65 -6.03
N TYR A 28 8.36 10.18 -6.36
CA TYR A 28 8.16 11.56 -6.74
C TYR A 28 8.10 12.49 -5.51
N PRO A 29 8.54 13.75 -5.63
CA PRO A 29 8.33 14.75 -4.60
C PRO A 29 6.82 14.91 -4.27
N PRO A 30 6.42 14.96 -2.99
CA PRO A 30 5.02 15.07 -2.58
C PRO A 30 4.28 16.25 -3.20
N GLU A 31 4.98 17.34 -3.47
CA GLU A 31 4.42 18.58 -4.03
C GLU A 31 4.13 18.47 -5.54
N LYS A 32 4.63 17.41 -6.18
CA LYS A 32 4.48 17.16 -7.63
C LYS A 32 3.61 15.94 -7.92
N LEU A 33 3.26 15.17 -6.89
CA LEU A 33 2.46 13.97 -7.02
C LEU A 33 1.03 14.23 -6.56
N HIS A 34 0.11 14.19 -7.52
CA HIS A 34 -1.32 14.19 -7.26
C HIS A 34 -1.92 12.91 -7.82
N VAL A 35 -2.68 12.19 -7.00
CA VAL A 35 -3.43 10.99 -7.39
C VAL A 35 -4.92 11.30 -7.31
N TYR A 36 -5.63 11.03 -8.40
CA TYR A 36 -7.07 11.23 -8.51
C TYR A 36 -7.74 9.89 -8.79
N LEU A 37 -8.81 9.57 -8.06
CA LEU A 37 -9.64 8.40 -8.30
C LEU A 37 -11.03 8.85 -8.77
N SER A 38 -11.45 8.40 -9.95
CA SER A 38 -12.82 8.49 -10.44
C SER A 38 -13.53 7.17 -10.17
N ASP A 39 -14.69 7.23 -9.54
CA ASP A 39 -15.59 6.10 -9.32
C ASP A 39 -16.87 6.34 -10.13
N ASP A 40 -16.95 5.71 -11.30
CA ASP A 40 -18.06 5.90 -12.23
C ASP A 40 -19.30 5.12 -11.78
N ALA A 41 -19.14 4.09 -10.94
CA ALA A 41 -20.24 3.34 -10.33
C ALA A 41 -20.87 4.07 -9.14
N GLY A 42 -20.13 5.00 -8.52
CA GLY A 42 -20.53 5.64 -7.26
C GLY A 42 -20.72 4.63 -6.14
N ALA A 43 -19.91 3.57 -6.11
CA ALA A 43 -20.08 2.45 -5.22
C ALA A 43 -19.56 2.76 -3.80
N GLY A 44 -20.42 2.60 -2.78
CA GLY A 44 -20.04 2.87 -1.39
C GLY A 44 -18.84 2.06 -0.89
N VAL A 45 -18.59 0.88 -1.47
CA VAL A 45 -17.42 0.05 -1.15
C VAL A 45 -16.11 0.71 -1.59
N ILE A 46 -16.08 1.42 -2.72
CA ILE A 46 -14.90 2.16 -3.20
C ILE A 46 -14.61 3.33 -2.27
N LEU A 47 -15.64 4.07 -1.85
CA LEU A 47 -15.50 5.15 -0.87
C LEU A 47 -14.93 4.65 0.46
N ASN A 48 -15.46 3.54 0.99
CA ASN A 48 -14.95 2.94 2.21
C ASN A 48 -13.51 2.43 2.04
N GLY A 49 -13.23 1.76 0.91
CA GLY A 49 -11.89 1.32 0.54
C GLY A 49 -10.89 2.47 0.54
N MET A 50 -11.23 3.61 -0.07
CA MET A 50 -10.39 4.80 -0.08
C MET A 50 -10.13 5.36 1.32
N ARG A 51 -11.13 5.35 2.20
CA ARG A 51 -10.97 5.81 3.58
C ARG A 51 -9.98 4.95 4.35
N GLU A 52 -10.07 3.63 4.23
CA GLU A 52 -9.16 2.71 4.91
C GLU A 52 -7.77 2.72 4.26
N ALA A 53 -7.67 2.79 2.92
CA ALA A 53 -6.41 2.97 2.22
C ALA A 53 -5.69 4.27 2.64
N GLY A 54 -6.44 5.36 2.82
CA GLY A 54 -5.88 6.63 3.32
C GLY A 54 -5.36 6.54 4.76
N ARG A 55 -5.95 5.70 5.61
CA ARG A 55 -5.42 5.42 6.97
C ARG A 55 -4.15 4.60 6.88
N PHE A 56 -4.16 3.55 6.08
CA PHE A 56 -3.02 2.66 5.87
C PHE A 56 -1.81 3.41 5.26
N ALA A 57 -2.06 4.28 4.29
CA ALA A 57 -1.04 5.09 3.60
C ALA A 57 -0.18 5.92 4.57
N LYS A 58 -0.76 6.41 5.68
CA LYS A 58 -0.01 7.22 6.67
C LYS A 58 1.18 6.48 7.26
N TRP A 59 1.11 5.17 7.35
CA TRP A 59 2.19 4.36 7.86
C TRP A 59 2.95 3.60 6.75
N TRP A 60 2.23 3.12 5.72
CA TRP A 60 2.83 2.43 4.57
C TRP A 60 3.79 3.32 3.77
N LEU A 61 3.44 4.58 3.46
CA LEU A 61 4.28 5.42 2.61
C LEU A 61 5.63 5.78 3.26
N PRO A 62 5.69 6.18 4.56
CA PRO A 62 6.97 6.32 5.24
C PRO A 62 7.78 5.02 5.32
N PHE A 63 7.11 3.87 5.47
CA PHE A 63 7.76 2.56 5.48
C PHE A 63 8.43 2.25 4.14
N CYS A 64 7.71 2.36 3.01
CA CYS A 64 8.27 2.17 1.67
C CYS A 64 9.50 3.03 1.43
N LYS A 65 9.47 4.29 1.89
CA LYS A 65 10.59 5.23 1.77
C LYS A 65 11.81 4.84 2.60
N ARG A 66 11.63 4.31 3.82
CA ARG A 66 12.73 3.85 4.68
C ARG A 66 13.38 2.57 4.16
N CYS A 67 12.56 1.63 3.70
CA CYS A 67 13.00 0.31 3.28
C CYS A 67 13.44 0.24 1.81
N GLY A 68 13.36 1.35 1.06
CA GLY A 68 13.77 1.39 -0.35
C GLY A 68 12.98 0.39 -1.22
N ILE A 69 11.74 0.09 -0.85
CA ILE A 69 10.95 -0.95 -1.51
C ILE A 69 10.62 -0.49 -2.93
N GLU A 70 11.22 -1.15 -3.93
CA GLU A 70 10.92 -0.89 -5.35
C GLU A 70 9.51 -1.40 -5.73
N CYS A 71 9.02 -2.44 -5.05
CA CYS A 71 7.68 -2.99 -5.24
C CYS A 71 6.64 -2.25 -4.39
N THR A 72 6.13 -1.13 -4.91
CA THR A 72 5.21 -0.23 -4.21
C THR A 72 3.81 -0.81 -3.94
N ALA A 73 3.51 -2.01 -4.44
CA ALA A 73 2.26 -2.72 -4.19
C ALA A 73 2.37 -3.53 -2.89
N SER A 74 1.58 -3.15 -1.88
CA SER A 74 1.52 -3.81 -0.58
C SER A 74 1.25 -5.32 -0.70
N GLU A 75 0.32 -5.71 -1.56
CA GLU A 75 0.01 -7.13 -1.79
C GLU A 75 1.22 -7.91 -2.31
N ALA A 76 1.93 -7.41 -3.32
CA ALA A 76 3.13 -8.05 -3.83
C ALA A 76 4.23 -8.17 -2.76
N TYR A 77 4.38 -7.14 -1.92
CA TYR A 77 5.31 -7.18 -0.79
C TYR A 77 4.96 -8.24 0.26
N PHE A 78 3.67 -8.42 0.57
CA PHE A 78 3.24 -9.47 1.52
C PHE A 78 3.30 -10.87 0.91
N SER A 79 3.11 -11.01 -0.40
CA SER A 79 3.19 -12.28 -1.12
C SER A 79 4.62 -12.75 -1.39
N ALA A 80 5.61 -11.87 -1.49
CA ALA A 80 7.02 -12.21 -1.74
C ALA A 80 7.75 -12.87 -0.55
N GLY A 81 7.02 -13.27 0.51
CA GLY A 81 7.60 -13.88 1.72
C GLY A 81 7.92 -15.37 1.64
N GLU A 82 7.76 -16.01 0.47
CA GLU A 82 7.88 -17.47 0.36
C GLU A 82 9.11 -17.98 -0.42
N ASP A 83 9.87 -17.16 -1.18
CA ASP A 83 10.98 -17.73 -1.98
C ASP A 83 12.17 -16.83 -2.38
N ASP A 84 12.53 -15.78 -1.61
CA ASP A 84 13.72 -14.96 -1.95
C ASP A 84 14.83 -15.09 -0.91
N GLY A 85 15.52 -16.23 -0.97
CA GLY A 85 16.92 -16.35 -0.58
C GLY A 85 17.82 -16.02 -1.77
N ASP A 86 18.88 -15.24 -1.54
CA ASP A 86 19.95 -14.82 -2.46
C ASP A 86 19.70 -13.57 -3.33
N GLY A 87 20.20 -12.43 -2.84
CA GLY A 87 20.38 -11.21 -3.62
C GLY A 87 20.96 -10.07 -2.79
N ASP A 88 22.28 -9.96 -2.77
CA ASP A 88 23.13 -8.96 -2.10
C ASP A 88 22.63 -7.50 -2.18
N GLY A 89 22.62 -6.82 -1.02
CA GLY A 89 22.18 -5.43 -0.86
C GLY A 89 21.60 -5.14 0.52
N GLY A 90 22.39 -5.40 1.57
CA GLY A 90 21.88 -5.44 2.95
C GLY A 90 21.32 -4.12 3.49
N PHE A 91 20.15 -4.17 4.13
CA PHE A 91 19.75 -3.27 5.22
C PHE A 91 18.72 -3.94 6.15
N GLY A 92 19.12 -4.23 7.40
CA GLY A 92 18.20 -4.27 8.56
C GLY A 92 17.45 -5.57 8.89
N GLY A 93 18.16 -6.65 9.22
CA GLY A 93 17.58 -7.86 9.81
C GLY A 93 16.98 -7.63 11.22
N ASN A 94 15.95 -8.41 11.54
CA ASN A 94 15.15 -8.49 12.78
C ASN A 94 14.06 -7.43 13.04
N GLU A 95 14.26 -6.14 12.76
CA GLU A 95 13.21 -5.11 12.92
C GLU A 95 12.15 -5.21 11.82
N PHE A 96 12.61 -5.46 10.59
CA PHE A 96 11.79 -5.59 9.39
C PHE A 96 10.79 -6.76 9.43
N VAL A 97 11.20 -7.90 10.00
CA VAL A 97 10.34 -9.07 10.19
C VAL A 97 9.27 -8.78 11.26
N GLN A 98 9.63 -8.07 12.34
CA GLN A 98 8.67 -7.69 13.37
C GLN A 98 7.67 -6.64 12.88
N GLU A 99 8.12 -5.65 12.09
CA GLU A 99 7.24 -4.61 11.52
C GLU A 99 6.33 -5.20 10.41
N LYS A 100 6.82 -6.19 9.64
CA LYS A 100 6.02 -6.95 8.65
C LYS A 100 4.90 -7.78 9.31
N GLU A 101 5.21 -8.49 10.39
CA GLU A 101 4.21 -9.25 11.16
C GLU A 101 3.18 -8.30 11.81
N HIS A 102 3.61 -7.15 12.33
CA HIS A 102 2.71 -6.15 12.91
C HIS A 102 1.80 -5.45 11.85
N MET A 103 2.27 -5.36 10.60
CA MET A 103 1.47 -4.84 9.47
C MET A 103 0.34 -5.78 9.09
N LYS A 104 0.61 -7.09 9.15
CA LYS A 104 -0.30 -8.14 8.67
C LYS A 104 -1.50 -8.33 9.60
N ASP A 105 -1.31 -8.11 10.89
CA ASP A 105 -2.35 -8.27 11.91
C ASP A 105 -3.27 -7.04 12.09
N GLY A 106 -2.97 -5.93 11.41
CA GLY A 106 -3.76 -4.69 11.53
C GLY A 106 -3.54 -4.04 12.90
N GLY A 107 -2.70 -3.01 12.94
CA GLY A 107 -2.39 -2.26 14.15
C GLY A 107 -3.61 -1.71 14.89
N LEU A 108 -4.19 -2.54 15.76
CA LEU A 108 -4.96 -2.18 16.95
C LEU A 108 -4.04 -2.35 18.16
N GLY A 109 -2.97 -1.56 18.17
CA GLY A 109 -2.18 -1.31 19.37
C GLY A 109 -2.90 -0.27 20.23
N SER A 110 -3.74 -0.76 21.14
CA SER A 110 -4.31 -0.02 22.25
C SER A 110 -3.24 0.81 22.96
N SER A 111 -3.43 2.14 22.99
CA SER A 111 -2.73 3.02 23.91
C SER A 111 -3.68 3.36 25.06
N SER A 112 -3.31 2.80 26.23
CA SER A 112 -3.58 3.17 27.63
C SER A 112 -4.93 3.77 28.04
#